data_AF-A0A813FEW4-F1
#
_entry.id   AF-A0A813FEW4-F1
#
_cell.length_a   1.000
_cell.length_b   1.000
_cell.length_c   1.000
_cell.angle_alpha   90.00
_cell.angle_beta   90.00
_cell.angle_gamma   90.00
#
_symmetry.space_group_name_H-M   'P 1'
#
loop_
_entity.id
_entity.type
_entity.pdbx_description
1 polymer ?
#
loop_
_entity_poly.entity_id
_entity_poly.type
_entity_poly.pdbx_seq_one_letter_code
_entity_poly.pdbx_strand_id
1 'polypeptide(L)'
;MKRGGLSGGGTTVDLEADIDTSTGRKRWAVAAAKSHYVILGLSSAACCCIFFPFILPHPWQFEIAKFAQGRLGMPAYRSQAGQDRYVLKRFFNGLTSQVNGTFVEFGARNGLDHSNTAYFEQELGWRGILVEPGPEFESIARNRPRSIAVKGAVCDRAGDQTFLETDRPGWHGFKDTYDPLRLQQLIHWNHIVSNVTLHCHLLQDLLRQHGMVHVNFMSVDTEGDELDFLQTFPFHQFVVDVVMVETLRGESRSDTKGQQVIAAMREKGYELDLAYGVSLTTFDLIFYKKHAYMTPP
;
A
#
# COMPACT_ATOMS: atom_id res chain seq x y z
N MET A 1 24.21 -49.00 -51.35
CA MET A 1 23.27 -50.16 -51.29
C MET A 1 22.28 -49.90 -50.13
N LYS A 2 21.03 -50.40 -50.20
CA LYS A 2 19.96 -50.35 -49.14
C LYS A 2 20.51 -50.67 -47.73
N ARG A 3 20.02 -50.25 -46.53
CA ARG A 3 18.90 -49.47 -45.92
C ARG A 3 19.43 -48.97 -44.53
N GLY A 4 18.78 -48.16 -43.68
CA GLY A 4 17.48 -47.44 -43.71
C GLY A 4 16.57 -47.76 -42.49
N GLY A 5 16.47 -46.88 -41.47
CA GLY A 5 15.64 -47.05 -40.25
C GLY A 5 15.54 -45.80 -39.35
N LEU A 6 14.36 -45.56 -38.76
CA LEU A 6 14.00 -44.39 -37.91
C LEU A 6 13.67 -44.82 -36.47
N SER A 7 14.28 -44.16 -35.49
CA SER A 7 13.78 -43.88 -34.12
C SER A 7 14.80 -42.92 -33.46
N GLY A 8 14.47 -42.01 -32.56
CA GLY A 8 13.28 -41.89 -31.72
C GLY A 8 13.70 -42.02 -30.25
N GLY A 9 14.16 -40.92 -29.64
CA GLY A 9 14.65 -40.89 -28.25
C GLY A 9 15.51 -39.65 -28.00
N GLY A 10 15.15 -38.83 -27.02
CA GLY A 10 15.90 -37.62 -26.66
C GLY A 10 16.85 -37.86 -25.49
N THR A 11 17.92 -37.08 -25.43
CA THR A 11 18.79 -36.95 -24.26
C THR A 11 19.17 -35.48 -24.04
N THR A 12 18.65 -34.93 -22.94
CA THR A 12 19.39 -34.13 -21.96
C THR A 12 20.42 -33.13 -22.48
N VAL A 13 20.03 -31.85 -22.50
CA VAL A 13 20.96 -30.74 -22.26
C VAL A 13 20.93 -30.47 -20.76
N ASP A 14 22.07 -30.64 -20.09
CA ASP A 14 22.19 -30.41 -18.66
C ASP A 14 21.98 -28.93 -18.31
N LEU A 15 21.18 -28.70 -17.27
CA LEU A 15 20.93 -27.38 -16.68
C LEU A 15 21.26 -27.44 -15.19
N GLU A 16 22.55 -27.55 -14.88
CA GLU A 16 23.06 -27.07 -13.59
C GLU A 16 23.27 -25.55 -13.68
N ALA A 17 22.35 -24.79 -13.09
CA ALA A 17 22.52 -23.37 -12.81
C ALA A 17 21.66 -22.98 -11.59
N ASP A 18 22.30 -22.28 -10.65
CA ASP A 18 21.87 -21.98 -9.28
C ASP A 18 20.37 -21.82 -8.98
N ILE A 19 19.94 -22.51 -7.92
CA ILE A 19 18.57 -22.48 -7.41
C ILE A 19 18.43 -21.42 -6.30
N ASP A 20 18.19 -20.16 -6.67
CA ASP A 20 17.37 -19.30 -5.80
C ASP A 20 15.93 -19.83 -5.83
N THR A 21 15.58 -20.58 -4.79
CA THR A 21 14.26 -21.21 -4.67
C THR A 21 13.10 -20.20 -4.64
N SER A 22 13.35 -18.93 -4.32
CA SER A 22 12.33 -17.89 -4.24
C SER A 22 11.98 -17.31 -5.62
N THR A 23 12.98 -16.88 -6.42
CA THR A 23 12.76 -16.41 -7.79
C THR A 23 12.47 -17.57 -8.75
N GLY A 24 13.03 -18.76 -8.49
CA GLY A 24 12.68 -20.00 -9.20
C GLY A 24 11.18 -20.34 -9.08
N ARG A 25 10.62 -20.32 -7.86
CA ARG A 25 9.17 -20.52 -7.65
C ARG A 25 8.33 -19.41 -8.26
N LYS A 26 8.75 -18.13 -8.16
CA LYS A 26 8.07 -17.00 -8.84
C LYS A 26 8.04 -17.20 -10.36
N ARG A 27 9.16 -17.58 -10.98
CA ARG A 27 9.25 -17.88 -12.43
C ARG A 27 8.39 -19.08 -12.83
N TRP A 28 8.41 -20.17 -12.05
CA TRP A 28 7.57 -21.34 -12.29
C TRP A 28 6.07 -21.05 -12.15
N ALA A 29 5.64 -20.29 -11.15
CA ALA A 29 4.25 -19.90 -10.99
C ALA A 29 3.75 -19.02 -12.17
N VAL A 30 4.56 -18.04 -12.59
CA VAL A 30 4.26 -17.20 -13.76
C VAL A 30 4.27 -18.02 -15.06
N ALA A 31 5.16 -19.02 -15.19
CA ALA A 31 5.20 -19.92 -16.34
C ALA A 31 3.99 -20.88 -16.37
N ALA A 32 3.62 -21.48 -15.24
CA ALA A 32 2.45 -22.36 -15.13
C ALA A 32 1.14 -21.62 -15.42
N ALA A 33 1.02 -20.36 -14.96
CA ALA A 33 -0.07 -19.47 -15.32
C ALA A 33 -0.08 -19.15 -16.83
N LYS A 34 1.07 -18.82 -17.43
CA LYS A 34 1.18 -18.60 -18.89
C LYS A 34 0.77 -19.83 -19.70
N SER A 35 1.21 -21.03 -19.32
CA SER A 35 0.91 -22.28 -20.05
C SER A 35 -0.56 -22.67 -19.99
N HIS A 36 -1.26 -22.47 -18.86
CA HIS A 36 -2.70 -22.72 -18.78
C HIS A 36 -3.54 -21.72 -19.59
N TYR A 37 -3.05 -20.49 -19.78
CA TYR A 37 -3.76 -19.46 -20.56
C TYR A 37 -3.73 -19.69 -22.08
N VAL A 38 -2.78 -20.46 -22.61
CA VAL A 38 -2.64 -20.68 -24.07
C VAL A 38 -3.44 -21.90 -24.56
N ILE A 39 -3.67 -22.90 -23.72
CA ILE A 39 -4.22 -24.20 -24.13
C ILE A 39 -5.74 -24.20 -24.37
N LEU A 40 -6.50 -23.27 -23.75
CA LEU A 40 -7.97 -23.34 -23.76
C LEU A 40 -8.69 -22.62 -24.90
N GLY A 41 -8.03 -21.75 -25.68
CA GLY A 41 -8.62 -21.11 -26.87
C GLY A 41 -9.90 -20.29 -26.64
N LEU A 42 -10.26 -20.00 -25.39
CA LEU A 42 -11.49 -19.31 -25.01
C LEU A 42 -11.25 -17.81 -24.90
N SER A 43 -11.94 -17.06 -25.76
CA SER A 43 -12.14 -15.63 -25.57
C SER A 43 -13.08 -15.37 -24.38
N SER A 44 -13.09 -14.12 -23.92
CA SER A 44 -13.97 -13.51 -22.90
C SER A 44 -13.54 -13.61 -21.43
N ALA A 45 -13.80 -12.52 -20.71
CA ALA A 45 -13.41 -12.27 -19.32
C ALA A 45 -14.17 -13.10 -18.26
N ALA A 46 -15.02 -14.06 -18.67
CA ALA A 46 -15.88 -14.82 -17.76
C ALA A 46 -15.10 -15.81 -16.87
N CYS A 47 -13.96 -16.34 -17.34
CA CYS A 47 -13.24 -17.41 -16.63
C CYS A 47 -12.52 -16.92 -15.34
N CYS A 48 -12.09 -15.66 -15.28
CA CYS A 48 -11.41 -15.10 -14.10
C CYS A 48 -12.29 -15.00 -12.84
N CYS A 49 -13.62 -14.98 -12.98
CA CYS A 49 -14.53 -14.70 -11.87
C CYS A 49 -15.20 -15.93 -11.25
N ILE A 50 -15.10 -17.11 -11.87
CA ILE A 50 -16.01 -18.24 -11.56
C ILE A 50 -15.32 -19.41 -10.84
N PHE A 51 -13.98 -19.57 -10.92
CA PHE A 51 -13.32 -20.82 -10.47
C PHE A 51 -12.21 -20.74 -9.41
N PHE A 52 -11.84 -19.57 -8.86
CA PHE A 52 -10.73 -19.48 -7.89
C PHE A 52 -10.92 -18.67 -6.58
N PRO A 53 -11.98 -18.89 -5.76
CA PRO A 53 -12.03 -18.34 -4.40
C PRO A 53 -11.22 -19.15 -3.35
N PHE A 54 -10.88 -20.42 -3.61
CA PHE A 54 -10.62 -21.40 -2.52
C PHE A 54 -9.22 -22.04 -2.43
N ILE A 55 -8.24 -21.65 -3.26
CA ILE A 55 -6.91 -22.33 -3.29
C ILE A 55 -5.72 -21.39 -3.03
N LEU A 56 -5.87 -20.08 -3.23
CA LEU A 56 -4.75 -19.12 -3.11
C LEU A 56 -4.91 -18.22 -1.87
N PRO A 57 -3.86 -18.00 -1.06
CA PRO A 57 -3.90 -17.06 0.06
C PRO A 57 -4.22 -15.64 -0.41
N HIS A 58 -4.92 -14.86 0.41
CA HIS A 58 -5.48 -13.53 0.08
C HIS A 58 -4.55 -12.62 -0.76
N PRO A 59 -3.25 -12.42 -0.42
CA PRO A 59 -2.36 -11.55 -1.20
C PRO A 59 -2.18 -11.97 -2.67
N TRP A 60 -2.19 -13.27 -2.96
CA TRP A 60 -2.02 -13.79 -4.32
C TRP A 60 -3.24 -13.53 -5.20
N GLN A 61 -4.43 -13.47 -4.60
CA GLN A 61 -5.66 -13.12 -5.33
C GLN A 61 -5.60 -11.67 -5.83
N PHE A 62 -5.00 -10.76 -5.05
CA PHE A 62 -4.81 -9.37 -5.44
C PHE A 62 -3.73 -9.17 -6.51
N GLU A 63 -2.58 -9.84 -6.41
CA GLU A 63 -1.55 -9.74 -7.46
C GLU A 63 -2.03 -10.30 -8.80
N ILE A 64 -2.81 -11.38 -8.80
CA ILE A 64 -3.47 -11.89 -10.02
C ILE A 64 -4.51 -10.88 -10.55
N ALA A 65 -5.28 -10.22 -9.67
CA ALA A 65 -6.23 -9.19 -10.07
C ALA A 65 -5.54 -7.94 -10.66
N LYS A 66 -4.42 -7.48 -10.10
CA LYS A 66 -3.59 -6.38 -10.63
C LYS A 66 -3.05 -6.73 -12.02
N PHE A 67 -2.51 -7.94 -12.18
CA PHE A 67 -2.03 -8.42 -13.49
C PHE A 67 -3.15 -8.50 -14.54
N ALA A 68 -4.34 -8.95 -14.15
CA ALA A 68 -5.51 -9.00 -15.03
C ALA A 68 -6.00 -7.60 -15.42
N GLN A 69 -6.07 -6.65 -14.47
CA GLN A 69 -6.44 -5.26 -14.73
C GLN A 69 -5.53 -4.62 -15.78
N GLY A 70 -4.20 -4.75 -15.61
CA GLY A 70 -3.22 -4.24 -16.56
C GLY A 70 -3.35 -4.84 -17.96
N ARG A 71 -3.68 -6.13 -18.08
CA ARG A 71 -3.92 -6.78 -19.39
C ARG A 71 -5.22 -6.37 -20.06
N LEU A 72 -6.24 -5.98 -19.28
CA LEU A 72 -7.55 -5.58 -19.78
C LEU A 72 -7.65 -4.06 -20.03
N GLY A 73 -6.56 -3.31 -19.83
CA GLY A 73 -6.58 -1.85 -19.94
C GLY A 73 -7.47 -1.18 -18.90
N MET A 74 -7.72 -1.84 -17.76
CA MET A 74 -8.57 -1.32 -16.70
C MET A 74 -7.79 -0.39 -15.77
N PRO A 75 -8.46 0.66 -15.24
CA PRO A 75 -8.05 1.39 -14.05
C PRO A 75 -7.48 0.48 -12.96
N ALA A 76 -6.20 0.65 -12.65
CA ALA A 76 -5.45 -0.29 -11.81
C ALA A 76 -5.41 0.15 -10.35
N TYR A 77 -6.05 -0.63 -9.49
CA TYR A 77 -5.89 -0.51 -8.04
C TYR A 77 -4.46 -0.93 -7.65
N ARG A 78 -3.83 -0.20 -6.72
CA ARG A 78 -2.40 -0.32 -6.40
C ARG A 78 -2.11 -0.77 -4.98
N SER A 79 -3.05 -0.57 -4.06
CA SER A 79 -2.92 -0.95 -2.65
C SER A 79 -2.46 -2.40 -2.47
N GLN A 80 -1.78 -2.69 -1.36
CA GLN A 80 -1.19 -4.01 -1.12
C GLN A 80 -2.22 -5.15 -1.13
N ALA A 81 -3.39 -4.92 -0.54
CA ALA A 81 -4.45 -5.91 -0.33
C ALA A 81 -5.86 -5.46 -0.77
N GLY A 82 -5.98 -4.37 -1.55
CA GLY A 82 -7.27 -3.87 -2.07
C GLY A 82 -7.95 -2.80 -1.23
N GLN A 83 -7.23 -2.14 -0.32
CA GLN A 83 -7.74 -1.07 0.55
C GLN A 83 -8.26 0.12 -0.26
N ASP A 84 -7.55 0.56 -1.30
CA ASP A 84 -7.98 1.64 -2.21
C ASP A 84 -9.35 1.35 -2.87
N ARG A 85 -9.54 0.12 -3.34
CA ARG A 85 -10.83 -0.38 -3.88
C ARG A 85 -11.92 -0.44 -2.82
N TYR A 86 -11.56 -0.78 -1.59
CA TYR A 86 -12.50 -0.79 -0.48
C TYR A 86 -12.97 0.63 -0.15
N VAL A 87 -12.03 1.53 0.13
CA VAL A 87 -12.28 2.94 0.49
C VAL A 87 -13.11 3.63 -0.60
N LEU A 88 -12.73 3.45 -1.87
CA LEU A 88 -13.50 3.95 -3.01
C LEU A 88 -14.97 3.49 -2.97
N LYS A 89 -15.20 2.18 -2.85
CA LYS A 89 -16.56 1.61 -2.88
C LYS A 89 -17.39 1.89 -1.62
N ARG A 90 -16.73 2.09 -0.48
CA ARG A 90 -17.39 2.24 0.82
C ARG A 90 -17.79 3.68 1.12
N PHE A 91 -16.98 4.64 0.70
CA PHE A 91 -17.13 6.06 1.07
C PHE A 91 -17.25 6.99 -0.14
N PHE A 92 -16.67 6.62 -1.29
CA PHE A 92 -16.56 7.49 -2.46
C PHE A 92 -17.27 6.92 -3.70
N ASN A 93 -18.25 6.04 -3.48
CA ASN A 93 -18.99 5.38 -4.54
C ASN A 93 -19.87 6.38 -5.30
N GLY A 94 -19.83 6.33 -6.63
CA GLY A 94 -20.56 7.28 -7.48
C GLY A 94 -19.87 8.64 -7.68
N LEU A 95 -18.73 8.90 -7.03
CA LEU A 95 -17.91 10.05 -7.40
C LEU A 95 -17.31 9.82 -8.79
N THR A 96 -17.55 10.76 -9.69
CA THR A 96 -16.96 10.78 -11.04
C THR A 96 -15.70 11.62 -11.05
N SER A 97 -14.95 11.60 -12.16
CA SER A 97 -13.74 12.39 -12.39
C SER A 97 -13.94 13.92 -12.45
N GLN A 98 -15.13 14.41 -12.07
CA GLN A 98 -15.45 15.84 -11.95
C GLN A 98 -15.48 16.33 -10.48
N VAL A 99 -15.33 15.44 -9.51
CA VAL A 99 -15.27 15.81 -8.09
C VAL A 99 -13.82 16.13 -7.73
N ASN A 100 -13.55 17.39 -7.38
CA ASN A 100 -12.24 17.89 -6.93
C ASN A 100 -11.88 17.33 -5.54
N GLY A 101 -11.62 16.03 -5.45
CA GLY A 101 -11.20 15.40 -4.22
C GLY A 101 -9.71 15.56 -3.92
N THR A 102 -9.37 15.43 -2.65
CA THR A 102 -8.01 15.58 -2.13
C THR A 102 -7.59 14.40 -1.26
N PHE A 103 -6.29 14.14 -1.22
CA PHE A 103 -5.74 13.09 -0.38
C PHE A 103 -4.38 13.45 0.24
N VAL A 104 -4.00 12.70 1.26
CA VAL A 104 -2.66 12.72 1.86
C VAL A 104 -2.19 11.27 2.02
N GLU A 105 -0.93 10.99 1.67
CA GLU A 105 -0.32 9.66 1.82
C GLU A 105 1.05 9.79 2.47
N PHE A 106 1.23 9.11 3.60
CA PHE A 106 2.54 8.87 4.21
C PHE A 106 3.06 7.50 3.72
N GLY A 107 4.39 7.31 3.69
CA GLY A 107 4.98 6.10 3.12
C GLY A 107 4.70 5.98 1.62
N ALA A 108 4.69 7.09 0.88
CA ALA A 108 4.27 7.11 -0.52
C ALA A 108 5.19 6.31 -1.48
N ARG A 109 6.37 5.88 -1.02
CA ARG A 109 7.36 5.09 -1.76
C ARG A 109 7.66 5.71 -3.13
N ASN A 110 7.54 4.94 -4.22
CA ASN A 110 7.72 5.46 -5.58
C ASN A 110 6.45 6.11 -6.16
N GLY A 111 5.40 6.27 -5.35
CA GLY A 111 4.10 6.83 -5.73
C GLY A 111 3.16 5.86 -6.44
N LEU A 112 3.56 4.60 -6.70
CA LEU A 112 2.71 3.59 -7.35
C LEU A 112 2.65 2.28 -6.60
N ASP A 113 3.77 1.77 -6.09
CA ASP A 113 3.79 0.47 -5.44
C ASP A 113 3.14 0.54 -4.06
N HIS A 114 2.10 -0.28 -3.87
CA HIS A 114 1.29 -0.38 -2.65
C HIS A 114 0.49 0.89 -2.28
N SER A 115 0.59 1.97 -3.06
CA SER A 115 -0.12 3.22 -2.78
C SER A 115 -1.63 3.02 -2.71
N ASN A 116 -2.20 3.53 -1.62
CA ASN A 116 -3.62 3.58 -1.34
C ASN A 116 -4.31 4.75 -2.05
N THR A 117 -3.57 5.82 -2.38
CA THR A 117 -4.13 6.99 -3.10
C THR A 117 -3.98 6.92 -4.62
N ALA A 118 -3.30 5.88 -5.14
CA ALA A 118 -2.90 5.82 -6.54
C ALA A 118 -4.08 6.01 -7.52
N TYR A 119 -5.14 5.23 -7.32
CA TYR A 119 -6.34 5.23 -8.12
C TYR A 119 -7.02 6.62 -8.17
N PHE A 120 -7.05 7.33 -7.04
CA PHE A 120 -7.77 8.58 -6.87
C PHE A 120 -7.21 9.71 -7.76
N GLU A 121 -5.88 9.87 -7.84
CA GLU A 121 -5.26 10.84 -8.77
C GLU A 121 -5.43 10.43 -10.23
N GLN A 122 -5.14 9.16 -10.54
CA GLN A 122 -5.03 8.70 -11.93
C GLN A 122 -6.39 8.71 -12.62
N GLU A 123 -7.42 8.21 -11.93
CA GLU A 123 -8.73 7.86 -12.49
C GLU A 123 -9.82 8.88 -12.10
N LEU A 124 -9.78 9.41 -10.88
CA LEU A 124 -10.74 10.43 -10.41
C LEU A 124 -10.20 11.87 -10.54
N GLY A 125 -8.94 12.04 -10.90
CA GLY A 125 -8.32 13.36 -11.06
C GLY A 125 -8.05 14.10 -9.75
N TRP A 126 -8.12 13.41 -8.61
CA TRP A 126 -7.83 13.99 -7.29
C TRP A 126 -6.39 14.50 -7.19
N ARG A 127 -6.15 15.40 -6.25
CA ARG A 127 -4.81 16.00 -6.01
C ARG A 127 -4.44 15.85 -4.55
N GLY A 128 -3.21 15.43 -4.26
CA GLY A 128 -2.81 15.23 -2.89
C GLY A 128 -1.38 15.62 -2.56
N ILE A 129 -1.03 15.37 -1.31
CA ILE A 129 0.33 15.49 -0.77
C ILE A 129 0.85 14.08 -0.52
N LEU A 130 1.99 13.76 -1.12
CA LEU A 130 2.68 12.48 -1.01
C LEU A 130 3.97 12.71 -0.24
N VAL A 131 4.11 12.07 0.92
CA VAL A 131 5.27 12.22 1.79
C VAL A 131 6.06 10.92 1.79
N GLU A 132 7.33 10.99 1.41
CA GLU A 132 8.24 9.83 1.39
C GLU A 132 9.65 10.23 1.89
N PRO A 133 10.17 9.55 2.93
CA PRO A 133 11.51 9.80 3.45
C PRO A 133 12.62 9.08 2.68
N GLY A 134 12.33 7.90 2.10
CA GLY A 134 13.30 6.99 1.54
C GLY A 134 13.75 7.29 0.09
N PRO A 135 14.66 6.47 -0.46
CA PRO A 135 15.24 6.67 -1.78
C PRO A 135 14.24 6.54 -2.94
N GLU A 136 13.08 5.91 -2.73
CA GLU A 136 12.03 5.80 -3.74
C GLU A 136 11.36 7.15 -4.09
N PHE A 137 11.47 8.17 -3.20
CA PHE A 137 10.91 9.51 -3.36
C PHE A 137 11.13 10.12 -4.75
N GLU A 138 12.34 9.98 -5.31
CA GLU A 138 12.73 10.60 -6.59
C GLU A 138 11.88 10.12 -7.78
N SER A 139 11.16 9.00 -7.64
CA SER A 139 10.23 8.50 -8.65
C SER A 139 8.84 9.14 -8.59
N ILE A 140 8.44 9.74 -7.47
CA ILE A 140 7.08 10.26 -7.25
C ILE A 140 6.73 11.32 -8.29
N ALA A 141 7.59 12.32 -8.51
CA ALA A 141 7.30 13.44 -9.43
C ALA A 141 7.00 12.98 -10.88
N ARG A 142 7.63 11.89 -11.34
CA ARG A 142 7.37 11.28 -12.65
C ARG A 142 6.08 10.45 -12.64
N ASN A 143 5.84 9.73 -11.56
CA ASN A 143 4.76 8.74 -11.45
C ASN A 143 3.40 9.36 -11.03
N ARG A 144 3.45 10.53 -10.37
CA ARG A 144 2.34 11.23 -9.68
C ARG A 144 2.34 12.74 -9.94
N PRO A 145 2.40 13.20 -11.21
CA PRO A 145 2.66 14.59 -11.55
C PRO A 145 1.53 15.57 -11.18
N ARG A 146 0.35 15.10 -10.73
CA ARG A 146 -0.74 15.97 -10.25
C ARG A 146 -0.71 16.21 -8.74
N SER A 147 0.11 15.46 -8.02
CA SER A 147 0.31 15.56 -6.57
C SER A 147 1.60 16.28 -6.19
N ILE A 148 1.65 16.78 -4.97
CA ILE A 148 2.80 17.45 -4.38
C ILE A 148 3.66 16.39 -3.69
N ALA A 149 4.90 16.23 -4.13
CA ALA A 149 5.86 15.32 -3.50
C ALA A 149 6.68 16.08 -2.44
N VAL A 150 6.68 15.57 -1.19
CA VAL A 150 7.44 16.13 -0.06
C VAL A 150 8.44 15.10 0.43
N LYS A 151 9.74 15.45 0.42
CA LYS A 151 10.81 14.57 0.91
C LYS A 151 10.98 14.73 2.41
N GLY A 152 11.01 13.61 3.13
CA GLY A 152 11.04 13.55 4.60
C GLY A 152 9.83 12.78 5.11
N ALA A 153 9.49 12.98 6.38
CA ALA A 153 8.37 12.29 7.03
C ALA A 153 7.42 13.29 7.71
N VAL A 154 6.19 12.86 8.00
CA VAL A 154 5.28 13.61 8.88
C VAL A 154 5.47 13.13 10.31
N CYS A 155 5.44 14.06 11.27
CA CYS A 155 5.73 13.76 12.68
C CYS A 155 4.83 14.58 13.63
N ASP A 156 4.88 14.25 14.92
CA ASP A 156 4.28 15.02 16.03
C ASP A 156 4.89 16.43 16.19
N ARG A 157 6.20 16.56 15.87
CA ARG A 157 6.99 17.78 16.02
C ARG A 157 7.92 18.02 14.82
N ALA A 158 8.04 19.29 14.42
CA ALA A 158 9.01 19.69 13.40
C ALA A 158 10.46 19.58 13.91
N GLY A 159 11.39 19.33 12.99
CA GLY A 159 12.83 19.26 13.28
C GLY A 159 13.50 18.04 12.66
N ASP A 160 14.78 17.85 12.98
CA ASP A 160 15.54 16.72 12.42
C ASP A 160 15.46 15.51 13.35
N GLN A 161 15.14 14.34 12.80
CA GLN A 161 15.04 13.06 13.53
C GLN A 161 15.95 12.01 12.91
N THR A 162 16.29 10.97 13.69
CA THR A 162 16.98 9.79 13.18
C THR A 162 16.00 8.78 12.62
N PHE A 163 16.20 8.38 11.36
CA PHE A 163 15.41 7.41 10.63
C PHE A 163 16.23 6.15 10.33
N LEU A 164 15.58 4.99 10.37
CA LEU A 164 16.15 3.71 9.96
C LEU A 164 15.92 3.52 8.46
N GLU A 165 16.99 3.49 7.69
CA GLU A 165 16.97 3.06 6.30
C GLU A 165 17.17 1.54 6.25
N THR A 166 16.43 0.88 5.37
CA THR A 166 16.43 -0.59 5.23
C THR A 166 16.52 -0.98 3.76
N ASP A 167 16.89 -2.23 3.48
CA ASP A 167 16.85 -2.80 2.12
C ASP A 167 15.45 -3.34 1.76
N ARG A 168 14.44 -3.10 2.61
CA ARG A 168 13.04 -3.50 2.44
C ARG A 168 12.17 -2.30 2.09
N PRO A 169 11.74 -2.17 0.82
CA PRO A 169 10.89 -1.06 0.38
C PRO A 169 9.63 -0.89 1.24
N GLY A 170 9.39 0.34 1.70
CA GLY A 170 8.30 0.70 2.62
C GLY A 170 8.65 0.56 4.10
N TRP A 171 9.62 -0.28 4.49
CA TRP A 171 9.97 -0.52 5.89
C TRP A 171 11.05 0.47 6.37
N HIS A 172 10.77 1.76 6.21
CA HIS A 172 11.62 2.85 6.69
C HIS A 172 10.84 3.62 7.77
N GLY A 173 11.45 3.89 8.92
CA GLY A 173 10.73 4.44 10.08
C GLY A 173 11.67 5.12 11.08
N PHE A 174 11.11 5.91 12.00
CA PHE A 174 11.92 6.62 13.00
C PHE A 174 12.61 5.63 13.96
N LYS A 175 13.88 5.87 14.26
CA LYS A 175 14.66 4.97 15.13
C LYS A 175 14.09 4.81 16.53
N ASP A 176 13.53 5.89 17.09
CA ASP A 176 13.11 5.93 18.48
C ASP A 176 11.65 5.48 18.69
N THR A 177 10.83 5.46 17.63
CA THR A 177 9.41 5.07 17.65
C THR A 177 9.05 3.93 16.69
N TYR A 178 10.04 3.31 16.03
CA TYR A 178 9.84 2.13 15.15
C TYR A 178 9.07 1.02 15.88
N ASP A 179 8.12 0.37 15.21
CA ASP A 179 7.40 -0.76 15.79
C ASP A 179 8.36 -1.85 16.35
N PRO A 180 8.30 -2.22 17.64
CA PRO A 180 9.26 -3.13 18.24
C PRO A 180 9.33 -4.53 17.60
N LEU A 181 8.20 -5.06 17.12
CA LEU A 181 8.15 -6.40 16.51
C LEU A 181 8.81 -6.38 15.14
N ARG A 182 8.54 -5.34 14.35
CA ARG A 182 9.14 -5.19 13.02
C ARG A 182 10.62 -4.79 13.11
N LEU A 183 11.01 -3.98 14.11
CA LEU A 183 12.42 -3.71 14.42
C LEU A 183 13.17 -4.99 14.80
N GLN A 184 12.58 -5.86 15.62
CA GLN A 184 13.19 -7.15 15.96
C GLN A 184 13.40 -8.03 14.72
N GLN A 185 12.44 -8.05 13.78
CA GLN A 185 12.58 -8.75 12.49
C GLN A 185 13.70 -8.16 11.63
N LEU A 186 13.78 -6.84 11.51
CA LEU A 186 14.83 -6.14 10.75
C LEU A 186 16.24 -6.44 11.30
N ILE A 187 16.39 -6.46 12.63
CA ILE A 187 17.65 -6.83 13.30
C ILE A 187 17.97 -8.31 13.06
N HIS A 188 17.00 -9.21 13.28
CA HIS A 188 17.21 -10.66 13.15
C HIS A 188 17.59 -11.09 11.73
N TRP A 189 17.06 -10.42 10.71
CA TRP A 189 17.34 -10.68 9.31
C TRP A 189 18.44 -9.80 8.69
N ASN A 190 19.06 -8.92 9.48
CA ASN A 190 20.11 -7.99 9.06
C ASN A 190 19.71 -7.11 7.84
N HIS A 191 18.53 -6.47 7.94
CA HIS A 191 17.94 -5.62 6.90
C HIS A 191 18.06 -4.10 7.17
N ILE A 192 18.65 -3.70 8.30
CA ILE A 192 18.97 -2.29 8.58
C ILE A 192 20.23 -1.92 7.79
N VAL A 193 20.10 -0.93 6.91
CA VAL A 193 21.18 -0.45 6.02
C VAL A 193 21.93 0.70 6.66
N SER A 194 21.22 1.70 7.16
CA SER A 194 21.83 2.91 7.73
C SER A 194 20.91 3.62 8.73
N ASN A 195 21.49 4.56 9.50
CA ASN A 195 20.73 5.58 10.21
C ASN A 195 20.91 6.89 9.44
N VAL A 196 19.83 7.51 8.97
CA VAL A 196 19.86 8.81 8.30
C VAL A 196 19.20 9.88 9.15
N THR A 197 19.63 11.13 9.02
CA THR A 197 18.94 12.28 9.60
C THR A 197 18.01 12.87 8.56
N LEU A 198 16.72 12.99 8.88
CA LEU A 198 15.70 13.51 7.98
C LEU A 198 14.84 14.58 8.66
N HIS A 199 14.30 15.48 7.85
CA HIS A 199 13.43 16.55 8.31
C HIS A 199 12.00 16.06 8.52
N CYS A 200 11.47 16.30 9.73
CA CYS A 200 10.07 16.15 10.08
C CYS A 200 9.25 17.36 9.65
N HIS A 201 8.22 17.10 8.86
CA HIS A 201 7.20 18.07 8.49
C HIS A 201 5.99 17.94 9.42
N LEU A 202 5.40 19.07 9.79
CA LEU A 202 4.07 19.08 10.40
C LEU A 202 3.02 19.09 9.30
N LEU A 203 2.11 18.11 9.27
CA LEU A 203 1.10 18.02 8.20
C LEU A 203 0.25 19.30 8.13
N GLN A 204 -0.12 19.88 9.28
CA GLN A 204 -0.87 21.15 9.31
C GLN A 204 -0.19 22.29 8.55
N ASP A 205 1.14 22.32 8.46
CA ASP A 205 1.87 23.36 7.76
C ASP A 205 1.95 23.08 6.26
N LEU A 206 2.15 21.83 5.86
CA LEU A 206 2.00 21.40 4.45
C LEU A 206 0.58 21.68 3.93
N LEU A 207 -0.45 21.35 4.71
CA LEU A 207 -1.85 21.60 4.37
C LEU A 207 -2.14 23.11 4.24
N ARG A 208 -1.65 23.96 5.16
CA ARG A 208 -1.78 25.43 5.06
C ARG A 208 -1.06 25.98 3.82
N GLN A 209 0.18 25.55 3.59
CA GLN A 209 1.00 25.98 2.45
C GLN A 209 0.30 25.73 1.10
N HIS A 210 -0.50 24.67 1.02
CA HIS A 210 -1.23 24.28 -0.19
C HIS A 210 -2.73 24.57 -0.15
N GLY A 211 -3.23 25.31 0.85
CA GLY A 211 -4.65 25.68 0.98
C GLY A 211 -5.60 24.51 1.23
N MET A 212 -5.09 23.35 1.66
CA MET A 212 -5.82 22.10 1.78
C MET A 212 -6.41 21.95 3.20
N VAL A 213 -7.46 22.73 3.50
CA VAL A 213 -8.17 22.66 4.79
C VAL A 213 -9.10 21.43 4.92
N HIS A 214 -9.39 20.78 3.80
CA HIS A 214 -10.20 19.56 3.70
C HIS A 214 -9.43 18.50 2.92
N VAL A 215 -9.42 17.28 3.45
CA VAL A 215 -8.78 16.09 2.88
C VAL A 215 -9.84 14.99 2.81
N ASN A 216 -10.17 14.47 1.63
CA ASN A 216 -11.16 13.40 1.57
C ASN A 216 -10.57 12.08 2.10
N PHE A 217 -9.35 11.73 1.70
CA PHE A 217 -8.71 10.48 2.11
C PHE A 217 -7.28 10.67 2.63
N MET A 218 -7.00 10.19 3.83
CA MET A 218 -5.67 10.18 4.42
C MET A 218 -5.21 8.73 4.66
N SER A 219 -4.05 8.37 4.12
CA SER A 219 -3.36 7.10 4.38
C SER A 219 -2.15 7.38 5.27
N VAL A 220 -2.18 6.84 6.48
CA VAL A 220 -1.16 7.00 7.53
C VAL A 220 -0.42 5.66 7.66
N ASP A 221 0.81 5.64 7.17
CA ASP A 221 1.75 4.51 7.27
C ASP A 221 3.14 5.12 7.55
N THR A 222 3.66 4.86 8.75
CA THR A 222 4.87 5.52 9.29
C THR A 222 5.80 4.54 10.00
N GLU A 223 5.50 3.23 9.91
CA GLU A 223 6.28 2.14 10.49
C GLU A 223 6.47 2.22 12.03
N GLY A 224 5.67 3.03 12.74
CA GLY A 224 5.93 3.30 14.16
C GLY A 224 5.10 4.40 14.82
N ASP A 225 5.08 5.61 14.25
CA ASP A 225 4.65 6.84 14.96
C ASP A 225 3.16 7.20 14.84
N GLU A 226 2.35 6.35 14.20
CA GLU A 226 0.99 6.70 13.78
C GLU A 226 0.13 7.24 14.93
N LEU A 227 0.30 6.71 16.14
CA LEU A 227 -0.42 7.16 17.32
C LEU A 227 -0.03 8.58 17.75
N ASP A 228 1.27 8.90 17.77
CA ASP A 228 1.81 10.18 18.22
C ASP A 228 1.39 11.30 17.27
N PHE A 229 1.44 11.04 15.96
CA PHE A 229 0.85 11.88 14.92
C PHE A 229 -0.66 12.10 15.14
N LEU A 230 -1.46 11.02 15.27
CA LEU A 230 -2.92 11.14 15.41
C LEU A 230 -3.36 11.83 16.72
N GLN A 231 -2.58 11.73 17.79
CA GLN A 231 -2.84 12.46 19.04
C GLN A 231 -2.63 13.98 18.87
N THR A 232 -1.62 14.39 18.11
CA THR A 232 -1.21 15.79 17.97
C THR A 232 -1.84 16.52 16.78
N PHE A 233 -2.24 15.83 15.71
CA PHE A 233 -2.79 16.45 14.51
C PHE A 233 -4.10 17.24 14.80
N PRO A 234 -4.20 18.52 14.39
CA PRO A 234 -5.34 19.37 14.74
C PRO A 234 -6.58 19.11 13.85
N PHE A 235 -7.24 17.96 14.03
CA PHE A 235 -8.51 17.56 13.38
C PHE A 235 -9.71 18.51 13.54
N HIS A 236 -9.55 19.57 14.34
CA HIS A 236 -10.52 20.67 14.50
C HIS A 236 -10.27 21.85 13.53
N GLN A 237 -9.06 21.95 12.97
CA GLN A 237 -8.68 22.93 11.93
C GLN A 237 -8.70 22.32 10.52
N PHE A 238 -8.36 21.04 10.41
CA PHE A 238 -8.31 20.32 9.14
C PHE A 238 -9.30 19.16 9.19
N VAL A 239 -10.27 19.18 8.27
CA VAL A 239 -11.28 18.14 8.19
C VAL A 239 -10.75 17.03 7.30
N VAL A 240 -10.79 15.79 7.81
CA VAL A 240 -10.47 14.59 7.04
C VAL A 240 -11.71 13.70 6.99
N ASP A 241 -12.18 13.26 5.82
CA ASP A 241 -13.43 12.46 5.75
C ASP A 241 -13.18 11.01 6.14
N VAL A 242 -12.16 10.38 5.54
CA VAL A 242 -11.67 9.03 5.85
C VAL A 242 -10.18 9.06 6.19
N VAL A 243 -9.83 8.42 7.29
CA VAL A 243 -8.45 8.20 7.72
C VAL A 243 -8.22 6.70 7.78
N MET A 244 -7.18 6.21 7.11
CA MET A 244 -6.73 4.83 7.17
C MET A 244 -5.34 4.79 7.79
N VAL A 245 -5.12 3.86 8.73
CA VAL A 245 -3.91 3.81 9.56
C VAL A 245 -3.36 2.38 9.54
N GLU A 246 -2.14 2.15 9.03
CA GLU A 246 -1.48 0.84 9.21
C GLU A 246 -1.24 0.62 10.71
N THR A 247 -1.51 -0.60 11.18
CA THR A 247 -1.08 -1.03 12.51
C THR A 247 -0.73 -2.51 12.48
N LEU A 248 0.25 -2.87 13.30
CA LEU A 248 0.66 -4.24 13.50
C LEU A 248 -0.15 -4.92 14.59
N ARG A 249 -0.27 -6.23 14.45
CA ARG A 249 -0.93 -7.13 15.39
C ARG A 249 0.05 -7.49 16.50
N GLY A 250 -0.09 -6.81 17.63
CA GLY A 250 0.66 -7.13 18.84
C GLY A 250 0.50 -8.59 19.26
N GLU A 251 1.57 -9.16 19.83
CA GLU A 251 1.62 -10.56 20.27
C GLU A 251 0.71 -10.82 21.50
N SER A 252 0.52 -9.79 22.35
CA SER A 252 -0.37 -9.85 23.51
C SER A 252 -1.74 -9.24 23.23
N ARG A 253 -2.78 -9.80 23.85
CA ARG A 253 -4.13 -9.21 23.88
C ARG A 253 -4.22 -7.92 24.72
N SER A 254 -3.26 -7.66 25.61
CA SER A 254 -3.36 -6.61 26.63
C SER A 254 -2.85 -5.23 26.18
N ASP A 255 -1.97 -5.18 25.18
CA ASP A 255 -1.48 -3.93 24.63
C ASP A 255 -1.34 -4.08 23.11
N THR A 256 -2.31 -3.52 22.39
CA THR A 256 -2.28 -3.46 20.94
C THR A 256 -2.43 -2.00 20.55
N LYS A 257 -1.38 -1.45 19.93
CA LYS A 257 -1.32 -0.10 19.34
C LYS A 257 -2.62 0.28 18.61
N GLY A 258 -3.21 -0.65 17.85
CA GLY A 258 -4.51 -0.48 17.21
C GLY A 258 -5.67 -0.08 18.16
N GLN A 259 -5.73 -0.57 19.40
CA GLN A 259 -6.75 -0.12 20.38
C GLN A 259 -6.48 1.31 20.87
N GLN A 260 -5.20 1.68 21.04
CA GLN A 260 -4.80 3.04 21.39
C GLN A 260 -5.15 4.02 20.25
N VAL A 261 -4.90 3.63 19.00
CA VAL A 261 -5.32 4.35 17.78
C VAL A 261 -6.85 4.48 17.70
N ILE A 262 -7.61 3.41 17.95
CA ILE A 262 -9.08 3.46 17.99
C ILE A 262 -9.59 4.42 19.06
N ALA A 263 -8.97 4.44 20.25
CA ALA A 263 -9.33 5.37 21.33
C ALA A 263 -9.04 6.82 20.93
N ALA A 264 -7.82 7.11 20.47
CA ALA A 264 -7.41 8.44 20.02
C ALA A 264 -8.34 8.97 18.91
N MET A 265 -8.63 8.16 17.89
CA MET A 265 -9.51 8.56 16.79
C MET A 265 -10.96 8.84 17.23
N ARG A 266 -11.49 8.07 18.20
CA ARG A 266 -12.80 8.35 18.81
C ARG A 266 -12.82 9.69 19.54
N GLU A 267 -11.76 10.05 20.27
CA GLU A 267 -11.63 11.37 20.91
C GLU A 267 -11.60 12.52 19.88
N LYS A 268 -11.07 12.28 18.68
CA LYS A 268 -11.13 13.25 17.55
C LYS A 268 -12.48 13.24 16.80
N GLY A 269 -13.46 12.44 17.24
CA GLY A 269 -14.80 12.37 16.66
C GLY A 269 -14.94 11.47 15.43
N TYR A 270 -14.04 10.50 15.25
CA TYR A 270 -14.11 9.50 14.19
C TYR A 270 -14.70 8.18 14.68
N GLU A 271 -15.36 7.45 13.77
CA GLU A 271 -15.82 6.10 14.00
C GLU A 271 -15.01 5.10 13.18
N LEU A 272 -14.69 3.95 13.78
CA LEU A 272 -14.07 2.82 13.08
C LEU A 272 -15.13 2.15 12.20
N ASP A 273 -14.87 2.03 10.90
CA ASP A 273 -15.69 1.25 9.98
C ASP A 273 -15.27 -0.23 10.01
N LEU A 274 -13.97 -0.53 9.83
CA LEU A 274 -13.40 -1.85 10.11
C LEU A 274 -11.87 -1.85 10.33
N ALA A 275 -11.35 -3.00 10.78
CA ALA A 275 -9.93 -3.34 10.74
C ALA A 275 -9.65 -4.25 9.54
N TYR A 276 -9.06 -3.71 8.48
CA TYR A 276 -8.86 -4.36 7.18
C TYR A 276 -7.61 -5.25 7.18
N GLY A 277 -7.77 -6.56 6.97
CA GLY A 277 -6.63 -7.49 6.98
C GLY A 277 -5.73 -7.34 5.74
N VAL A 278 -4.51 -6.85 5.93
CA VAL A 278 -3.50 -6.69 4.86
C VAL A 278 -2.56 -7.89 4.81
N SER A 279 -2.13 -8.38 5.98
CA SER A 279 -1.28 -9.57 6.13
C SER A 279 -1.72 -10.41 7.35
N LEU A 280 -0.96 -11.45 7.71
CA LEU A 280 -1.20 -12.18 8.96
C LEU A 280 -0.92 -11.34 10.22
N THR A 281 -0.04 -10.34 10.09
CA THR A 281 0.49 -9.49 11.17
C THR A 281 0.10 -8.02 11.03
N THR A 282 -0.52 -7.63 9.92
CA THR A 282 -0.74 -6.23 9.53
C THR A 282 -2.19 -6.00 9.17
N PHE A 283 -2.78 -4.92 9.68
CA PHE A 283 -4.14 -4.51 9.34
C PHE A 283 -4.27 -2.99 9.33
N ASP A 284 -5.15 -2.50 8.46
CA ASP A 284 -5.40 -1.07 8.33
C ASP A 284 -6.70 -0.73 9.06
N LEU A 285 -6.62 0.17 10.04
CA LEU A 285 -7.80 0.69 10.73
C LEU A 285 -8.40 1.81 9.89
N ILE A 286 -9.62 1.58 9.38
CA ILE A 286 -10.32 2.53 8.52
C ILE A 286 -11.36 3.28 9.34
N PHE A 287 -11.14 4.59 9.49
CA PHE A 287 -11.97 5.51 10.25
C PHE A 287 -12.68 6.49 9.34
N TYR A 288 -13.87 6.96 9.73
CA TYR A 288 -14.64 7.96 9.00
C TYR A 288 -15.31 8.98 9.92
N LYS A 289 -15.55 10.20 9.41
CA LYS A 289 -16.24 11.27 10.13
C LYS A 289 -17.73 11.29 9.78
N LYS A 290 -18.61 11.08 10.78
CA LYS A 290 -20.06 10.91 10.58
C LYS A 290 -20.74 12.00 9.74
N HIS A 291 -20.32 13.25 9.89
CA HIS A 291 -20.91 14.40 9.19
C HIS A 291 -20.52 14.52 7.71
N ALA A 292 -19.51 13.79 7.23
CA ALA A 292 -19.09 13.84 5.82
C ALA A 292 -20.03 13.04 4.87
N TYR A 293 -20.87 12.15 5.41
CA TYR A 293 -21.63 11.16 4.63
C TYR A 293 -23.16 11.23 4.82
N MET A 294 -23.67 12.24 5.52
CA MET A 294 -25.10 12.37 5.86
C MET A 294 -25.85 13.48 5.11
N THR A 295 -25.21 14.15 4.15
CA THR A 295 -25.90 14.97 3.13
C THR A 295 -25.94 14.22 1.80
N PRO A 296 -27.09 13.66 1.39
CA PRO A 296 -27.33 13.32 0.00
C PRO A 296 -27.27 14.60 -0.87
N PRO A 297 -26.98 14.47 -2.19
CA PRO A 297 -27.17 15.56 -3.14
C PRO A 297 -28.64 15.93 -3.32
#